data_AF-A0A445CEL9-F1
#
_entry.id   AF-A0A445CEL9-F1
#
_cell.length_a   1.000
_cell.length_b   1.000
_cell.length_c   1.000
_cell.angle_alpha   90.00
_cell.angle_beta   90.00
_cell.angle_gamma   90.00
#
_symmetry.space_group_name_H-M   'P 1'
#
loop_
_entity.id
_entity.type
_entity.pdbx_description
1 polymer ?
#
loop_
_entity_poly.entity_id
_entity_poly.type
_entity_poly.pdbx_seq_one_letter_code
_entity_poly.pdbx_strand_id
1 'polypeptide(L)'
;MKLMDIDSEHLGIPEAEYHAIVRMPSTESARICSIGDTVVISVTKEGVKFSTKDDIGTANIVCRHNSSVDKPEEATTVEMNEPVSLTFALRYMNSFTKAARLSNLVTISLSKELPVVVEYKIAGRMDS
;
A
#
# COMPACT_ATOMS: atom_id res chain seq x y z
N MET A 1 30.06 -6.19 -15.98
CA MET A 1 28.73 -6.67 -16.44
C MET A 1 28.76 -6.77 -17.96
N LYS A 2 28.23 -7.86 -18.53
CA LYS A 2 27.89 -7.90 -19.96
C LYS A 2 26.44 -7.43 -20.10
N LEU A 3 26.19 -6.53 -21.04
CA LEU A 3 24.85 -6.04 -21.36
C LEU A 3 24.10 -7.10 -22.15
N MET A 4 22.82 -7.29 -21.84
CA MET A 4 21.88 -8.11 -22.60
C MET A 4 20.94 -7.16 -23.34
N ASP A 5 20.68 -7.43 -24.61
CA ASP A 5 19.57 -6.79 -25.33
C ASP A 5 18.26 -7.38 -24.81
N ILE A 6 17.43 -6.53 -24.22
CA ILE A 6 16.11 -6.87 -23.73
C ILE A 6 15.11 -6.05 -24.53
N ASP A 7 14.22 -6.73 -25.25
CA ASP A 7 13.08 -6.09 -25.90
C ASP A 7 12.15 -5.52 -24.84
N SER A 8 12.01 -4.20 -24.80
CA SER A 8 11.16 -3.51 -23.82
C SER A 8 9.81 -3.14 -24.43
N GLU A 9 8.76 -3.89 -24.11
CA GLU A 9 7.38 -3.47 -24.38
C GLU A 9 6.91 -2.53 -23.27
N HIS A 10 6.60 -1.27 -23.61
CA HIS A 10 6.03 -0.31 -22.68
C HIS A 10 4.51 -0.42 -22.68
N LEU A 11 3.95 -0.84 -21.55
CA LEU A 11 2.52 -0.68 -21.29
C LEU A 11 2.29 0.72 -20.70
N GLY A 12 1.45 1.52 -21.38
CA GLY A 12 1.04 2.82 -20.86
C GLY A 12 0.19 2.66 -19.59
N ILE A 13 0.43 3.48 -18.58
CA ILE A 13 -0.42 3.55 -17.38
C ILE A 13 -1.49 4.61 -17.66
N PRO A 14 -2.79 4.26 -17.69
CA PRO A 14 -3.84 5.25 -17.84
C PRO A 14 -3.95 6.14 -16.61
N GLU A 15 -4.29 7.42 -16.79
CA GLU A 15 -4.75 8.25 -15.68
C GLU A 15 -6.09 7.70 -15.19
N ALA A 16 -6.15 7.34 -13.90
CA ALA A 16 -7.28 6.64 -13.36
C ALA A 16 -7.58 7.09 -11.94
N GLU A 17 -8.87 7.24 -11.64
CA GLU A 17 -9.33 7.63 -10.31
C GLU A 17 -9.43 6.41 -9.39
N TYR A 18 -8.90 6.55 -8.18
CA TYR A 18 -8.97 5.53 -7.16
C TYR A 18 -10.15 5.81 -6.22
N HIS A 19 -10.77 4.74 -5.74
CA HIS A 19 -11.88 4.83 -4.79
C HIS A 19 -11.37 5.26 -3.40
N ALA A 20 -10.16 4.82 -3.05
CA ALA A 20 -9.49 5.24 -1.83
C ALA A 20 -7.96 5.28 -2.01
N ILE A 21 -7.32 6.22 -1.30
CA ILE A 21 -5.88 6.37 -1.19
C ILE A 21 -5.52 6.41 0.28
N VAL A 22 -4.66 5.49 0.71
CA VAL A 22 -4.18 5.39 2.08
C VAL A 22 -2.70 5.68 2.10
N ARG A 23 -2.26 6.64 2.92
CA ARG A 23 -0.83 6.87 3.20
C ARG A 23 -0.57 6.53 4.66
N MET A 24 0.43 5.71 4.92
CA MET A 24 0.74 5.26 6.28
C MET A 24 2.23 4.92 6.44
N PRO A 25 2.72 4.71 7.67
CA PRO A 25 4.09 4.28 7.90
C PRO A 25 4.38 2.95 7.20
N SER A 26 5.45 2.90 6.40
CA SER A 26 5.83 1.71 5.64
C SER A 26 6.16 0.51 6.54
N THR A 27 6.68 0.79 7.74
CA THR A 27 6.98 -0.24 8.74
C THR A 27 5.72 -0.88 9.30
N GLU A 28 4.63 -0.13 9.43
CA GLU A 28 3.34 -0.64 9.89
C GLU A 28 2.70 -1.52 8.82
N SER A 29 2.66 -1.08 7.56
CA SER A 29 2.14 -1.91 6.47
C SER A 29 2.94 -3.21 6.30
N ALA A 30 4.25 -3.16 6.47
CA ALA A 30 5.13 -4.33 6.41
C ALA A 30 4.84 -5.33 7.53
N ARG A 31 4.63 -4.85 8.77
CA ARG A 31 4.23 -5.71 9.89
C ARG A 31 2.90 -6.42 9.61
N ILE A 32 1.91 -5.67 9.15
CA ILE A 32 0.57 -6.19 8.84
C ILE A 32 0.64 -7.30 7.78
N CYS A 33 1.43 -7.12 6.72
CA CYS A 33 1.52 -8.08 5.62
C CYS A 33 2.28 -9.37 5.97
N SER A 34 3.00 -9.42 7.09
CA SER A 34 3.83 -10.57 7.46
C SER A 34 3.06 -11.80 7.96
N ILE A 35 1.73 -11.70 8.12
CA ILE A 35 0.91 -12.70 8.82
C ILE A 35 -0.16 -13.27 7.89
N GLY A 36 -0.09 -14.58 7.59
CA GLY A 36 -1.09 -15.32 6.82
C GLY A 36 -0.88 -15.31 5.30
N ASP A 37 -1.88 -15.83 4.58
CA ASP A 37 -1.81 -16.02 3.12
C ASP A 37 -2.49 -14.90 2.32
N THR A 38 -3.56 -14.34 2.89
CA THR A 38 -4.38 -13.30 2.26
C THR A 38 -4.67 -12.18 3.22
N VAL A 39 -4.83 -10.97 2.68
CA VAL A 39 -5.24 -9.79 3.42
C VAL A 39 -6.45 -9.16 2.74
N VAL A 40 -7.47 -8.87 3.53
CA VAL A 40 -8.58 -8.00 3.11
C VAL A 40 -8.25 -6.59 3.58
N ILE A 41 -8.16 -5.66 2.63
CA ILE A 41 -7.97 -4.23 2.90
C ILE A 41 -9.31 -3.55 2.67
N SER A 42 -9.91 -3.04 3.74
CA SER A 42 -11.19 -2.34 3.72
C SER A 42 -11.00 -0.88 4.13
N VAL A 43 -11.38 0.06 3.28
CA VAL A 43 -11.35 1.49 3.60
C VAL A 43 -12.79 1.96 3.79
N THR A 44 -13.03 2.56 4.95
CA THR A 44 -14.33 3.15 5.33
C THR A 44 -14.10 4.52 5.97
N LYS A 45 -15.19 5.17 6.39
CA LYS A 45 -15.12 6.44 7.14
C LYS A 45 -14.36 6.32 8.47
N GLU A 46 -14.23 5.11 9.02
CA GLU A 46 -13.51 4.89 10.28
C GLU A 46 -11.98 4.82 10.08
N GLY A 47 -11.53 4.60 8.85
CA GLY A 47 -10.12 4.43 8.50
C GLY A 47 -9.90 3.23 7.59
N VAL A 48 -8.67 2.71 7.59
CA VAL A 48 -8.30 1.49 6.87
C VAL A 48 -8.24 0.31 7.84
N LYS A 49 -8.87 -0.79 7.46
CA LYS A 49 -8.84 -2.07 8.16
C LYS A 49 -8.11 -3.10 7.32
N PHE A 50 -7.16 -3.79 7.94
CA PHE A 50 -6.49 -4.95 7.40
C PHE A 50 -6.95 -6.18 8.17
N SER A 51 -7.52 -7.16 7.46
CA SER A 51 -7.92 -8.45 8.03
C SER A 51 -7.11 -9.54 7.37
N THR A 52 -6.21 -10.19 8.12
CA THR A 52 -5.48 -11.35 7.63
C THR A 52 -6.07 -12.62 8.22
N LYS A 53 -6.06 -13.70 7.44
CA LYS A 53 -6.51 -15.01 7.87
C LYS A 53 -5.40 -16.02 7.65
N ASP A 54 -5.19 -16.85 8.65
CA ASP A 54 -4.27 -17.99 8.65
C ASP A 54 -5.00 -19.20 9.26
N ASP A 55 -4.36 -20.36 9.26
CA ASP A 55 -4.93 -21.62 9.76
C ASP A 55 -5.26 -21.58 11.25
N ILE A 56 -4.54 -20.74 12.00
CA ILE A 56 -4.68 -20.61 13.46
C ILE A 56 -5.76 -19.58 13.84
N GLY A 57 -6.12 -18.66 12.94
CA GLY A 57 -7.11 -17.63 13.25
C GLY A 57 -7.13 -16.44 12.29
N THR A 58 -7.79 -15.37 12.72
CA THR A 58 -7.91 -14.12 11.96
C THR A 58 -7.36 -12.96 12.76
N ALA A 59 -6.46 -12.17 12.19
CA ALA A 59 -5.97 -10.93 12.78
C ALA A 59 -6.64 -9.73 12.12
N ASN A 60 -7.03 -8.74 12.92
CA ASN A 60 -7.68 -7.51 12.45
C ASN A 60 -6.92 -6.31 13.00
N ILE A 61 -6.46 -5.43 12.10
CA ILE A 61 -5.75 -4.20 12.44
C ILE A 61 -6.50 -3.04 11.81
N VAL A 62 -6.86 -2.04 12.61
CA VAL A 62 -7.57 -0.84 12.14
C VAL A 62 -6.68 0.37 12.36
N CYS A 63 -6.24 1.00 11.28
CA CYS A 63 -5.51 2.26 11.30
C CYS A 63 -6.49 3.39 11.00
N ARG A 64 -6.77 4.21 12.02
CA ARG A 64 -7.63 5.38 11.87
C ARG A 64 -6.86 6.54 11.24
N HIS A 65 -7.60 7.42 10.57
CA HIS A 65 -7.03 8.68 10.13
C HIS A 65 -6.44 9.41 11.34
N ASN A 66 -5.16 9.75 11.25
CA ASN A 66 -4.47 10.55 12.24
C ASN A 66 -3.49 11.48 11.53
N SER A 67 -3.65 12.77 11.75
CA SER A 67 -2.71 13.80 11.34
C SER A 67 -1.91 14.24 12.56
N SER A 68 -0.63 13.86 12.61
CA SER A 68 0.32 14.42 13.57
C SER A 68 1.16 15.47 12.86
N VAL A 69 1.09 16.72 13.34
CA VAL A 69 1.92 17.82 12.83
C VAL A 69 3.37 17.68 13.28
N ASP A 70 3.59 17.12 14.47
CA ASP A 70 4.92 16.95 15.06
C ASP A 70 5.70 15.78 14.43
N LYS A 71 5.00 14.76 13.93
CA LYS A 71 5.60 13.55 13.35
C LYS A 71 4.84 13.06 12.11
N PRO A 72 4.98 13.75 10.96
CA PRO A 72 4.26 13.40 9.74
C PRO A 72 4.60 11.99 9.21
N GLU A 73 5.75 11.44 9.56
CA GLU A 73 6.19 10.08 9.21
C GLU A 73 5.45 8.97 9.98
N GLU A 74 4.82 9.29 11.11
CA GLU A 74 3.97 8.37 11.89
C GLU A 74 2.48 8.51 11.51
N ALA A 75 2.12 9.51 10.71
CA ALA A 75 0.75 9.81 10.36
C ALA A 75 0.13 8.78 9.40
N THR A 76 -1.17 8.53 9.56
CA THR A 76 -1.97 7.75 8.62
C THR A 76 -3.04 8.66 8.03
N THR A 77 -2.94 8.94 6.73
CA THR A 77 -3.96 9.72 6.00
C THR A 77 -4.78 8.80 5.12
N VAL A 78 -6.08 9.05 5.08
CA VAL A 78 -7.04 8.28 4.30
C VAL A 78 -7.86 9.28 3.50
N GLU A 79 -7.75 9.21 2.18
CA GLU A 79 -8.58 9.92 1.22
C GLU A 79 -9.54 8.89 0.63
N MET A 80 -10.84 9.07 0.82
CA MET A 80 -11.84 8.09 0.41
C MET A 80 -12.96 8.80 -0.36
N ASN A 81 -13.04 8.49 -1.65
CA ASN A 81 -14.16 8.88 -2.51
C ASN A 81 -15.33 7.90 -2.30
N GLU A 82 -15.03 6.61 -2.29
CA GLU A 82 -16.01 5.54 -2.06
C GLU A 82 -15.45 4.43 -1.16
N PRO A 83 -16.28 3.79 -0.30
CA PRO A 83 -15.88 2.61 0.44
C PRO A 83 -15.46 1.47 -0.50
N VAL A 84 -14.30 0.89 -0.19
CA VAL A 84 -13.70 -0.19 -0.98
C VAL A 84 -13.19 -1.28 -0.06
N SER A 85 -13.39 -2.54 -0.45
CA SER A 85 -12.90 -3.70 0.29
C SER A 85 -12.41 -4.74 -0.72
N LEU A 86 -11.11 -4.99 -0.71
CA LEU A 86 -10.44 -5.86 -1.69
C LEU A 86 -9.56 -6.89 -0.98
N THR A 87 -9.45 -8.06 -1.58
CA THR A 87 -8.64 -9.17 -1.06
C THR A 87 -7.39 -9.32 -1.91
N PHE A 88 -6.23 -9.38 -1.26
CA PHE A 88 -4.94 -9.54 -1.92
C PHE A 88 -4.19 -10.76 -1.37
N ALA A 89 -3.43 -11.42 -2.25
CA ALA A 89 -2.49 -12.45 -1.83
C ALA A 89 -1.28 -11.78 -1.16
N LEU A 90 -0.99 -12.17 0.08
CA LEU A 90 0.09 -11.57 0.87
C LEU A 90 1.48 -11.84 0.29
N ARG A 91 1.64 -12.91 -0.51
CA ARG A 91 2.86 -13.16 -1.28
C ARG A 91 3.31 -11.94 -2.11
N TYR A 92 2.38 -11.25 -2.77
CA TYR A 92 2.71 -10.06 -3.57
C TYR A 92 2.91 -8.84 -2.69
N MET A 93 2.05 -8.64 -1.68
CA MET A 93 2.19 -7.54 -0.72
C MET A 93 3.55 -7.59 0.00
N ASN A 94 3.99 -8.77 0.43
CA ASN A 94 5.30 -8.99 1.04
C ASN A 94 6.48 -8.74 0.09
N SER A 95 6.26 -8.80 -1.22
CA SER A 95 7.28 -8.41 -2.18
C SER A 95 7.42 -6.88 -2.22
N PHE A 96 6.31 -6.14 -2.12
CA PHE A 96 6.32 -4.67 -2.06
C PHE A 96 6.90 -4.13 -0.75
N THR A 97 6.63 -4.78 0.39
CA THR A 97 7.09 -4.30 1.71
C THR A 97 8.62 -4.31 1.85
N LYS A 98 9.35 -5.03 0.98
CA LYS A 98 10.82 -4.95 0.89
C LYS A 98 11.32 -3.54 0.55
N ALA A 99 10.50 -2.72 -0.09
CA ALA A 99 10.76 -1.31 -0.39
C ALA A 99 10.58 -0.39 0.83
N ALA A 100 10.11 -0.87 1.98
CA ALA A 100 9.96 -0.06 3.19
C ALA A 100 11.27 0.59 3.68
N ARG A 101 12.44 0.08 3.26
CA ARG A 101 13.75 0.69 3.54
C ARG A 101 14.05 1.93 2.68
N LEU A 102 13.29 2.14 1.60
CA LEU A 102 13.48 3.24 0.65
C LEU A 102 12.67 4.49 1.03
N SER A 103 11.58 4.31 1.78
CA SER A 103 10.67 5.37 2.20
C SER A 103 10.01 5.02 3.53
N ASN A 104 9.93 6.00 4.43
CA ASN A 104 9.23 5.88 5.71
C ASN A 104 7.71 5.77 5.54
N LEU A 105 7.19 6.23 4.41
CA LEU A 105 5.76 6.20 4.08
C LEU A 105 5.51 5.32 2.86
N VAL A 106 4.35 4.65 2.86
CA VAL A 106 3.80 3.95 1.70
C VAL A 106 2.45 4.58 1.34
N THR A 107 2.17 4.72 0.05
CA THR A 107 0.84 5.06 -0.47
C THR A 107 0.22 3.83 -1.10
N ILE A 108 -1.00 3.48 -0.70
CA ILE A 108 -1.77 2.36 -1.24
C ILE A 108 -3.04 2.93 -1.88
N SER A 109 -3.14 2.82 -3.20
CA SER A 109 -4.30 3.28 -3.98
C SER A 109 -5.17 2.09 -4.40
N LEU A 110 -6.46 2.15 -4.08
CA LEU A 110 -7.40 1.05 -4.19
C LEU A 110 -8.56 1.42 -5.11
N SER A 111 -8.90 0.52 -6.02
CA SER A 111 -10.06 0.64 -6.88
C SER A 111 -10.68 -0.73 -7.12
N LYS A 112 -12.01 -0.80 -7.26
CA LYS A 112 -12.71 -2.04 -7.64
C LYS A 112 -12.45 -2.44 -9.09
N GLU A 113 -11.98 -1.49 -9.90
CA GLU A 113 -11.86 -1.62 -11.36
C GLU A 113 -10.40 -1.65 -11.83
N LEU A 114 -9.45 -1.31 -10.96
CA LEU A 114 -8.03 -1.20 -11.29
C LEU A 114 -7.18 -2.06 -10.33
N PRO A 115 -5.99 -2.48 -10.78
CA PRO A 115 -5.01 -3.06 -9.87
C PRO A 115 -4.67 -2.12 -8.70
N VAL A 116 -4.33 -2.71 -7.56
CA VAL A 116 -3.78 -1.95 -6.43
C VAL A 116 -2.45 -1.32 -6.83
N VAL A 117 -2.25 -0.07 -6.46
CA VAL A 117 -0.96 0.61 -6.59
C VAL A 117 -0.34 0.77 -5.22
N VAL A 118 0.92 0.35 -5.09
CA VAL A 118 1.73 0.49 -3.87
C VAL A 118 2.95 1.33 -4.22
N GLU A 119 2.96 2.57 -3.76
CA GLU A 119 4.00 3.56 -4.07
C GLU A 119 4.90 3.80 -2.85
N TYR A 120 6.21 3.79 -3.09
CA TYR A 120 7.23 4.24 -2.15
C TYR A 120 8.03 5.38 -2.81
N LYS A 121 8.00 6.57 -2.21
CA LYS A 121 8.77 7.71 -2.71
C LYS A 121 10.24 7.57 -2.36
N ILE A 122 11.09 7.39 -3.36
CA ILE A 122 12.54 7.29 -3.17
C ILE A 122 13.11 8.70 -3.10
N ALA A 123 13.86 9.01 -2.03
CA ALA A 123 14.61 10.25 -1.93
C ALA A 123 15.75 10.26 -2.97
N GLY A 124 15.50 10.87 -4.14
CA GLY A 124 16.50 10.88 -5.21
C GLY A 124 16.14 11.62 -6.50
N ARG A 125 15.03 12.35 -6.57
CA ARG A 125 14.78 13.26 -7.69
C ARG A 125 14.83 14.69 -7.18
N MET A 126 16.02 15.30 -7.25
CA MET A 126 16.14 16.74 -7.46
C MET A 126 15.58 16.99 -8.86
N ASP A 127 14.34 17.43 -8.91
CA ASP A 127 13.78 18.18 -10.01
C ASP A 127 14.60 19.47 -10.16
N SER A 128 15.56 19.41 -11.09
CA SER A 128 16.24 20.57 -11.70
C SER A 128 15.46 21.06 -12.91
#